data_AF-A0A2D7U6U0-F1
#
_entry.id   AF-A0A2D7U6U0-F1
#
_cell.length_a   1.000
_cell.length_b   1.000
_cell.length_c   1.000
_cell.angle_alpha   90.00
_cell.angle_beta   90.00
_cell.angle_gamma   90.00
#
_symmetry.space_group_name_H-M   'P 1'
#
loop_
_entity.id
_entity.type
_entity.pdbx_description
1 polymer ?
#
loop_
_entity_poly.entity_id
_entity_poly.type
_entity_poly.pdbx_seq_one_letter_code
_entity_poly.pdbx_strand_id
1 'polypeptide(L)'
;MSNPLLALPFEPSIEGLGGSYWDVVEAAVFPRTQLRFRNDALLRKLGVEPDSVSDQDFERAYGRFEERVPLLALRYHGYQFGTYNPQLGDGRGFLYGQLRDRSGQLQDLGSKGSGTTPWSRGGDGRLTLKGGVREVIASEALHRLGVTTSRTLSLIETGEDLWRGDEPSPTRSAVMVRMARTHLRFGSCERLLYLRDPQGLERLLRHVVAVYYPDVAAAHPAPDGDRLALEHQLLAFYGELVERVARLAAEWMAAGFVHGVLNTDNMSLAGESFDYGPFAFLDRWDPSFTAA
;
A
#
# COMPACT_ATOMS: atom_id res chain seq x y z
N MET A 1 -21.28 -16.14 15.23
CA MET A 1 -21.62 -15.45 13.96
C MET A 1 -20.39 -15.50 13.07
N SER A 2 -20.56 -15.63 11.75
CA SER A 2 -19.44 -15.56 10.81
C SER A 2 -18.84 -14.16 10.83
N ASN A 3 -17.51 -14.02 10.83
CA ASN A 3 -16.84 -12.71 10.80
C ASN A 3 -17.03 -12.09 9.40
N PRO A 4 -17.75 -10.95 9.25
CA PRO A 4 -18.05 -10.37 7.94
C PRO A 4 -16.79 -9.96 7.15
N LEU A 5 -15.70 -9.64 7.83
CA LEU A 5 -14.44 -9.20 7.20
C LEU A 5 -13.67 -10.37 6.59
N LEU A 6 -13.76 -11.57 7.20
CA LEU A 6 -13.16 -12.79 6.64
C LEU A 6 -13.94 -13.30 5.42
N ALA A 7 -15.25 -13.02 5.37
CA ALA A 7 -16.14 -13.42 4.29
C ALA A 7 -16.14 -12.46 3.07
N LEU A 8 -15.28 -11.43 3.07
CA LEU A 8 -15.17 -10.51 1.95
C LEU A 8 -14.73 -11.23 0.67
N PRO A 9 -15.23 -10.83 -0.52
CA PRO A 9 -14.95 -11.50 -1.78
C PRO A 9 -13.57 -11.10 -2.32
N PHE A 10 -12.51 -11.65 -1.73
CA PHE A 10 -11.15 -11.36 -2.17
C PHE A 10 -10.87 -11.92 -3.58
N GLU A 11 -10.17 -11.14 -4.40
CA GLU A 11 -9.76 -11.46 -5.78
C GLU A 11 -8.23 -11.71 -5.83
N PRO A 12 -7.75 -12.77 -6.53
CA PRO A 12 -6.34 -13.09 -6.64
C PRO A 12 -5.63 -12.29 -7.74
N SER A 13 -5.80 -10.96 -7.76
CA SER A 13 -5.37 -10.11 -8.88
C SER A 13 -3.83 -10.05 -9.02
N ILE A 14 -3.12 -9.62 -7.98
CA ILE A 14 -1.65 -9.61 -7.91
C ILE A 14 -1.11 -11.03 -7.72
N GLU A 15 -1.85 -11.90 -7.03
CA GLU A 15 -1.50 -13.33 -6.92
C GLU A 15 -1.35 -13.95 -8.33
N GLY A 16 -2.30 -13.65 -9.22
CA GLY A 16 -2.33 -14.12 -10.60
C GLY A 16 -1.20 -13.61 -11.51
N LEU A 17 -0.41 -12.61 -11.08
CA LEU A 17 0.80 -12.21 -11.81
C LEU A 17 1.88 -13.31 -11.79
N GLY A 18 1.88 -14.17 -10.77
CA GLY A 18 2.82 -15.29 -10.57
C GLY A 18 3.91 -15.04 -9.54
N GLY A 19 4.62 -16.11 -9.15
CA GLY A 19 5.59 -16.11 -8.04
C GLY A 19 6.88 -15.27 -8.24
N SER A 20 7.02 -14.59 -9.37
CA SER A 20 8.15 -13.66 -9.60
C SER A 20 7.98 -12.32 -8.87
N TYR A 21 6.74 -11.96 -8.48
CA TYR A 21 6.38 -10.64 -7.94
C TYR A 21 6.22 -10.59 -6.43
N TRP A 22 6.10 -11.73 -5.78
CA TRP A 22 5.81 -11.83 -4.36
C TRP A 22 6.39 -13.10 -3.75
N ASP A 23 6.44 -13.13 -2.43
CA ASP A 23 6.67 -14.33 -1.61
C ASP A 23 5.45 -14.59 -0.74
N VAL A 24 5.04 -15.86 -0.60
CA VAL A 24 4.06 -16.23 0.45
C VAL A 24 4.77 -16.09 1.80
N VAL A 25 4.13 -15.40 2.73
CA VAL A 25 4.66 -15.18 4.08
C VAL A 25 3.62 -15.52 5.15
N GLU A 26 4.10 -15.70 6.37
CA GLU A 26 3.27 -15.87 7.55
C GLU A 26 3.22 -14.56 8.35
N ALA A 27 2.09 -14.29 9.00
CA ALA A 27 1.99 -13.19 9.93
C ALA A 27 2.63 -13.53 11.27
N ALA A 28 3.17 -12.52 11.95
CA ALA A 28 3.61 -12.66 13.33
C ALA A 28 2.41 -12.96 14.26
N VAL A 29 2.65 -13.78 15.27
CA VAL A 29 1.71 -14.01 16.37
C VAL A 29 1.99 -13.01 17.48
N PHE A 30 0.95 -12.32 17.92
CA PHE A 30 1.06 -11.24 18.89
C PHE A 30 0.50 -11.62 20.27
N PRO A 31 1.10 -11.15 21.38
CA PRO A 31 0.60 -11.40 22.74
C PRO A 31 -0.83 -10.89 22.99
N ARG A 32 -1.21 -9.79 22.35
CA ARG A 32 -2.58 -9.28 22.32
C ARG A 32 -2.91 -8.76 20.94
N THR A 33 -4.20 -8.59 20.67
CA THR A 33 -4.69 -7.83 19.52
C THR A 33 -5.82 -6.96 20.04
N GLN A 34 -5.54 -5.69 20.34
CA GLN A 34 -6.53 -4.75 20.84
C GLN A 34 -6.79 -3.68 19.80
N LEU A 35 -8.03 -3.56 19.33
CA LEU A 35 -8.40 -2.52 18.38
C LEU A 35 -8.19 -1.13 18.99
N ARG A 36 -7.49 -0.26 18.27
CA ARG A 36 -7.27 1.16 18.64
C ARG A 36 -7.96 2.12 17.69
N PHE A 37 -8.13 1.72 16.44
CA PHE A 37 -8.84 2.49 15.42
C PHE A 37 -9.46 1.55 14.40
N ARG A 38 -10.68 1.87 13.96
CA ARG A 38 -11.36 1.29 12.80
C ARG A 38 -11.97 2.41 11.97
N ASN A 39 -11.98 2.22 10.65
CA ASN A 39 -12.51 3.21 9.72
C ASN A 39 -13.85 2.76 9.10
N ASP A 40 -14.94 3.13 9.77
CA ASP A 40 -16.29 2.78 9.35
C ASP A 40 -16.70 3.40 8.00
N ALA A 41 -16.02 4.46 7.55
CA ALA A 41 -16.25 5.00 6.21
C ALA A 41 -15.72 4.05 5.12
N LEU A 42 -14.60 3.37 5.38
CA LEU A 42 -14.04 2.39 4.45
C LEU A 42 -14.84 1.08 4.46
N LEU A 43 -15.37 0.64 5.60
CA LEU A 43 -16.30 -0.49 5.64
C LEU A 43 -17.49 -0.28 4.70
N ARG A 44 -18.14 0.89 4.78
CA ARG A 44 -19.25 1.24 3.89
C ARG A 44 -18.81 1.22 2.43
N LYS A 45 -17.63 1.79 2.13
CA LYS A 45 -17.04 1.77 0.78
C LYS A 45 -16.83 0.33 0.28
N LEU A 46 -16.45 -0.60 1.14
CA LEU A 46 -16.26 -2.02 0.83
C LEU A 46 -17.56 -2.85 0.82
N GLY A 47 -18.73 -2.24 1.02
CA GLY A 47 -19.98 -3.02 1.03
C GLY A 47 -20.43 -3.50 2.40
N VAL A 48 -19.71 -3.18 3.47
CA VAL A 48 -19.96 -3.71 4.82
C VAL A 48 -20.63 -2.66 5.70
N GLU A 49 -21.73 -3.03 6.35
CA GLU A 49 -22.40 -2.17 7.32
C GLU A 49 -21.62 -2.14 8.65
N PRO A 50 -21.18 -0.98 9.16
CA PRO A 50 -20.29 -0.93 10.33
C PRO A 50 -20.88 -1.53 11.61
N ASP A 51 -22.20 -1.49 11.78
CA ASP A 51 -22.89 -2.03 12.96
C ASP A 51 -22.95 -3.57 12.95
N SER A 52 -22.69 -4.21 11.79
CA SER A 52 -22.59 -5.68 11.71
C SER A 52 -21.19 -6.20 12.03
N VAL A 53 -20.22 -5.30 12.24
CA VAL A 53 -18.81 -5.65 12.50
C VAL A 53 -18.45 -5.24 13.92
N SER A 54 -18.11 -6.23 14.73
CA SER A 54 -17.60 -6.01 16.09
C SER A 54 -16.11 -5.67 16.08
N ASP A 55 -15.61 -5.12 17.17
CA ASP A 55 -14.17 -4.88 17.32
C ASP A 55 -13.36 -6.19 17.31
N GLN A 56 -13.95 -7.28 17.84
CA GLN A 56 -13.35 -8.62 17.77
C GLN A 56 -13.21 -9.12 16.32
N ASP A 57 -14.13 -8.74 15.42
CA ASP A 57 -14.02 -9.12 14.02
C ASP A 57 -12.78 -8.49 13.36
N PHE A 58 -12.49 -7.23 13.68
CA PHE A 58 -11.24 -6.55 13.26
C PHE A 58 -10.01 -7.23 13.85
N GLU A 59 -10.02 -7.53 15.15
CA GLU A 59 -8.89 -8.18 15.83
C GLU A 59 -8.59 -9.55 15.24
N ARG A 60 -9.62 -10.32 14.88
CA ARG A 60 -9.49 -11.63 14.20
C ARG A 60 -8.95 -11.49 12.79
N ALA A 61 -9.54 -10.63 11.97
CA ALA A 61 -9.20 -10.52 10.55
C ALA A 61 -7.87 -9.81 10.30
N TYR A 62 -7.59 -8.74 11.05
CA TYR A 62 -6.49 -7.81 10.76
C TYR A 62 -5.44 -7.72 11.88
N GLY A 63 -5.66 -8.37 13.02
CA GLY A 63 -4.68 -8.51 14.09
C GLY A 63 -4.07 -9.90 14.16
N ARG A 64 -4.93 -10.93 14.13
CA ARG A 64 -4.53 -12.35 14.13
C ARG A 64 -4.44 -12.96 12.73
N PHE A 65 -4.99 -12.29 11.73
CA PHE A 65 -5.01 -12.74 10.34
C PHE A 65 -5.61 -14.14 10.17
N GLU A 66 -6.65 -14.45 10.95
CA GLU A 66 -7.30 -15.76 10.98
C GLU A 66 -7.78 -16.17 9.58
N GLU A 67 -7.52 -17.42 9.19
CA GLU A 67 -8.03 -18.07 7.98
C GLU A 67 -7.60 -17.41 6.64
N ARG A 68 -6.82 -16.31 6.68
CA ARG A 68 -6.38 -15.63 5.45
C ARG A 68 -5.10 -16.22 4.89
N VAL A 69 -5.23 -16.90 3.75
CA VAL A 69 -4.10 -17.36 2.93
C VAL A 69 -4.41 -17.24 1.43
N PRO A 70 -3.40 -16.96 0.58
CA PRO A 70 -2.03 -16.60 0.92
C PRO A 70 -1.91 -15.13 1.38
N LEU A 71 -0.89 -14.83 2.17
CA LEU A 71 -0.43 -13.47 2.47
C LEU A 71 0.84 -13.20 1.64
N LEU A 72 0.88 -12.08 0.93
CA LEU A 72 1.90 -11.86 -0.10
C LEU A 72 2.83 -10.70 0.27
N ALA A 73 4.12 -10.97 0.49
CA ALA A 73 5.12 -9.92 0.58
C ALA A 73 5.58 -9.53 -0.83
N LEU A 74 5.30 -8.31 -1.28
CA LEU A 74 5.62 -7.88 -2.63
C LEU A 74 7.11 -7.60 -2.79
N ARG A 75 7.64 -7.93 -3.97
CA ARG A 75 9.03 -7.70 -4.36
C ARG A 75 9.15 -6.43 -5.20
N TYR A 76 10.02 -5.52 -4.78
CA TYR A 76 10.36 -4.32 -5.53
C TYR A 76 11.76 -3.87 -5.17
N HIS A 77 12.38 -3.13 -6.07
CA HIS A 77 13.61 -2.40 -5.82
C HIS A 77 13.26 -0.91 -5.72
N GLY A 78 14.23 -0.02 -5.83
CA GLY A 78 13.96 1.42 -5.80
C GLY A 78 15.23 2.24 -5.80
N TYR A 79 15.13 3.48 -6.28
CA TYR A 79 16.14 4.51 -6.07
C TYR A 79 15.83 5.23 -4.76
N GLN A 80 16.68 5.02 -3.76
CA GLN A 80 16.61 5.71 -2.49
C GLN A 80 17.59 6.87 -2.49
N PHE A 81 17.06 8.10 -2.43
CA PHE A 81 17.85 9.34 -2.52
C PHE A 81 18.84 9.34 -3.71
N GLY A 82 18.36 8.87 -4.87
CA GLY A 82 19.13 8.81 -6.12
C GLY A 82 20.05 7.58 -6.26
N THR A 83 20.18 6.74 -5.23
CA THR A 83 20.98 5.50 -5.31
C THR A 83 20.08 4.29 -5.46
N TYR A 84 20.37 3.45 -6.46
CA TYR A 84 19.63 2.22 -6.69
C TYR A 84 19.87 1.20 -5.58
N ASN A 85 18.78 0.64 -5.03
CA ASN A 85 18.80 -0.38 -3.99
C ASN A 85 18.08 -1.67 -4.46
N PRO A 86 18.83 -2.75 -4.79
CA PRO A 86 18.25 -4.05 -5.16
C PRO A 86 17.76 -4.86 -3.95
N GLN A 87 17.94 -4.36 -2.73
CA GLN A 87 17.52 -5.01 -1.50
C GLN A 87 16.38 -4.19 -0.93
N LEU A 88 15.18 -4.33 -1.49
CA LEU A 88 13.92 -3.76 -1.02
C LEU A 88 12.81 -4.80 -1.20
N GLY A 89 11.58 -4.46 -0.87
CA GLY A 89 10.43 -5.37 -0.81
C GLY A 89 9.63 -5.10 0.46
N ASP A 90 8.46 -5.73 0.59
CA ASP A 90 7.62 -5.56 1.78
C ASP A 90 8.28 -6.17 3.02
N GLY A 91 9.11 -5.38 3.70
CA GLY A 91 9.96 -5.85 4.80
C GLY A 91 9.32 -5.85 6.18
N ARG A 92 8.09 -5.36 6.33
CA ARG A 92 7.38 -5.30 7.63
C ARG A 92 5.87 -5.43 7.46
N GLY A 93 5.43 -6.16 6.45
CA GLY A 93 4.06 -6.12 5.97
C GLY A 93 3.84 -7.12 4.85
N PHE A 94 2.59 -7.27 4.45
CA PHE A 94 2.18 -8.06 3.31
C PHE A 94 0.88 -7.50 2.73
N LEU A 95 0.61 -7.79 1.46
CA LEU A 95 -0.73 -7.71 0.91
C LEU A 95 -1.59 -8.80 1.56
N TYR A 96 -2.56 -8.37 2.37
CA TYR A 96 -3.55 -9.24 3.02
C TYR A 96 -4.49 -9.80 1.96
N GLY A 97 -4.98 -8.97 1.05
CA GLY A 97 -5.86 -9.37 -0.04
C GLY A 97 -6.34 -8.17 -0.85
N GLN A 98 -7.05 -8.44 -1.94
CA GLN A 98 -7.61 -7.41 -2.82
C GLN A 98 -9.09 -7.66 -3.00
N LEU A 99 -9.90 -6.61 -3.06
CA LEU A 99 -11.34 -6.72 -3.28
C LEU A 99 -11.87 -5.48 -3.97
N ARG A 100 -12.98 -5.62 -4.70
CA ARG A 100 -13.66 -4.46 -5.30
C ARG A 100 -14.51 -3.74 -4.27
N ASP A 101 -14.39 -2.42 -4.27
CA ASP A 101 -15.31 -1.57 -3.53
C ASP A 101 -16.68 -1.43 -4.23
N ARG A 102 -17.63 -0.73 -3.61
CA ARG A 102 -18.97 -0.48 -4.19
C ARG A 102 -18.95 0.26 -5.53
N SER A 103 -17.83 0.91 -5.90
CA SER A 103 -17.65 1.56 -7.21
C SER A 103 -17.01 0.64 -8.25
N GLY A 104 -16.72 -0.61 -7.89
CA GLY A 104 -16.08 -1.60 -8.77
C GLY A 104 -14.56 -1.44 -8.87
N GLN A 105 -13.96 -0.48 -8.16
CA GLN A 105 -12.51 -0.29 -8.14
C GLN A 105 -11.86 -1.33 -7.24
N LEU A 106 -10.81 -1.98 -7.73
CA LEU A 106 -10.02 -2.90 -6.92
C LEU A 106 -9.24 -2.11 -5.86
N GLN A 107 -9.27 -2.60 -4.62
CA GLN A 107 -8.58 -2.03 -3.47
C GLN A 107 -7.66 -3.10 -2.88
N ASP A 108 -6.41 -2.73 -2.64
CA ASP A 108 -5.44 -3.53 -1.90
C ASP A 108 -5.61 -3.28 -0.40
N LEU A 109 -5.74 -4.35 0.38
CA LEU A 109 -5.58 -4.32 1.83
C LEU A 109 -4.16 -4.77 2.14
N GLY A 110 -3.28 -3.86 2.52
CA GLY A 110 -1.90 -4.16 2.89
C GLY A 110 -1.62 -3.89 4.36
N SER A 111 -0.92 -4.82 5.02
CA SER A 111 -0.55 -4.70 6.42
C SER A 111 0.78 -3.97 6.61
N LYS A 112 0.98 -3.36 7.78
CA LYS A 112 2.24 -2.74 8.22
C LYS A 112 2.44 -3.05 9.71
N GLY A 113 3.61 -3.54 10.08
CA GLY A 113 3.93 -4.03 11.42
C GLY A 113 3.52 -5.47 11.68
N SER A 114 3.25 -6.27 10.65
CA SER A 114 2.66 -7.61 10.78
C SER A 114 3.68 -8.75 10.87
N GLY A 115 4.97 -8.44 11.02
CA GLY A 115 6.02 -9.45 11.08
C GLY A 115 7.16 -9.22 10.11
N THR A 116 8.21 -10.03 10.26
CA THR A 116 9.33 -10.08 9.33
C THR A 116 8.96 -10.88 8.09
N THR A 117 9.55 -10.51 6.97
CA THR A 117 9.46 -11.21 5.69
C THR A 117 10.89 -11.46 5.17
N PRO A 118 11.07 -12.18 4.05
CA PRO A 118 12.38 -12.27 3.39
C PRO A 118 12.99 -10.90 3.03
N TRP A 119 12.19 -9.83 3.03
CA TRP A 119 12.57 -8.48 2.63
C TRP A 119 12.84 -7.53 3.81
N SER A 120 12.89 -8.03 5.05
CA SER A 120 13.08 -7.20 6.25
C SER A 120 14.49 -6.59 6.40
N ARG A 121 15.52 -7.12 5.74
CA ARG A 121 16.90 -6.56 5.73
C ARG A 121 17.50 -6.30 7.11
N GLY A 122 17.09 -7.11 8.10
CA GLY A 122 17.51 -6.97 9.50
C GLY A 122 16.58 -6.12 10.39
N GLY A 123 15.54 -5.51 9.84
CA GLY A 123 14.47 -4.90 10.63
C GLY A 123 13.61 -5.94 11.35
N ASP A 124 13.00 -5.55 12.47
CA ASP A 124 12.17 -6.44 13.30
C ASP A 124 10.75 -6.71 12.76
N GLY A 125 10.41 -6.10 11.62
CA GLY A 125 9.10 -6.25 11.00
C GLY A 125 7.94 -5.59 11.78
N ARG A 126 8.24 -4.74 12.78
CA ARG A 126 7.23 -4.13 13.66
C ARG A 126 6.96 -2.66 13.31
N LEU A 127 5.75 -2.22 13.67
CA LEU A 127 5.32 -0.83 13.62
C LEU A 127 5.07 -0.35 15.05
N THR A 128 5.50 0.85 15.38
CA THR A 128 5.22 1.45 16.69
C THR A 128 3.81 2.02 16.69
N LEU A 129 3.13 1.99 17.83
CA LEU A 129 1.78 2.54 17.96
C LEU A 129 1.77 4.04 17.65
N LYS A 130 2.80 4.77 18.06
CA LYS A 130 3.00 6.19 17.68
C LYS A 130 3.06 6.35 16.16
N GLY A 131 3.85 5.53 15.46
CA GLY A 131 3.93 5.54 14.00
C GLY A 131 2.59 5.23 13.33
N GLY A 132 1.88 4.21 13.82
CA GLY A 132 0.55 3.85 13.32
C GLY A 132 -0.49 4.96 13.52
N VAL A 133 -0.51 5.62 14.69
CA VAL A 133 -1.41 6.76 14.95
C VAL A 133 -1.09 7.94 14.04
N ARG A 134 0.19 8.25 13.82
CA ARG A 134 0.60 9.30 12.87
C ARG A 134 0.10 9.00 11.45
N GLU A 135 0.22 7.76 11.01
CA GLU A 135 -0.22 7.35 9.66
C GLU A 135 -1.76 7.37 9.51
N VAL A 136 -2.51 6.99 10.55
CA VAL A 136 -3.97 7.18 10.60
C VAL A 136 -4.31 8.66 10.42
N ILE A 137 -3.72 9.55 11.22
CA ILE A 137 -4.03 10.98 11.18
C ILE A 137 -3.68 11.57 9.81
N ALA A 138 -2.51 11.26 9.27
CA ALA A 138 -2.04 11.80 8.00
C ALA A 138 -2.91 11.36 6.82
N SER A 139 -3.15 10.05 6.69
CA SER A 139 -3.93 9.51 5.58
C SER A 139 -5.36 10.03 5.56
N GLU A 140 -6.00 10.13 6.73
CA GLU A 140 -7.37 10.65 6.84
C GLU A 140 -7.44 12.16 6.63
N ALA A 141 -6.47 12.92 7.15
CA ALA A 141 -6.38 14.37 6.92
C ALA A 141 -6.18 14.68 5.43
N LEU A 142 -5.23 14.02 4.77
CA LEU A 142 -4.98 14.18 3.33
C LEU A 142 -6.22 13.89 2.50
N HIS A 143 -6.92 12.80 2.81
CA HIS A 143 -8.17 12.49 2.12
C HIS A 143 -9.23 13.57 2.29
N ARG A 144 -9.39 14.10 3.51
CA ARG A 144 -10.35 15.18 3.78
C ARG A 144 -9.95 16.50 3.12
N LEU A 145 -8.66 16.71 2.87
CA LEU A 145 -8.13 17.84 2.11
C LEU A 145 -8.22 17.62 0.59
N GLY A 146 -8.73 16.47 0.13
CA GLY A 146 -8.94 16.18 -1.28
C GLY A 146 -7.74 15.57 -1.99
N VAL A 147 -6.68 15.18 -1.27
CA VAL A 147 -5.53 14.49 -1.84
C VAL A 147 -5.92 13.05 -2.19
N THR A 148 -5.47 12.58 -3.35
CA THR A 148 -5.61 11.18 -3.78
C THR A 148 -4.65 10.32 -2.95
N THR A 149 -5.16 9.73 -1.87
CA THR A 149 -4.36 9.02 -0.86
C THR A 149 -4.94 7.66 -0.49
N SER A 150 -4.04 6.73 -0.21
CA SER A 150 -4.33 5.55 0.62
C SER A 150 -4.91 5.95 1.97
N ARG A 151 -5.64 5.03 2.59
CA ARG A 151 -6.43 5.27 3.81
C ARG A 151 -6.17 4.16 4.82
N THR A 152 -6.23 4.46 6.10
CA THR A 152 -6.10 3.41 7.13
C THR A 152 -7.46 2.78 7.41
N LEU A 153 -7.53 1.45 7.30
CA LEU A 153 -8.72 0.66 7.63
C LEU A 153 -8.77 0.33 9.12
N SER A 154 -7.64 -0.08 9.70
CA SER A 154 -7.56 -0.43 11.12
C SER A 154 -6.16 -0.22 11.69
N LEU A 155 -6.11 0.00 13.01
CA LEU A 155 -4.89 -0.02 13.82
C LEU A 155 -5.15 -0.86 15.06
N ILE A 156 -4.35 -1.90 15.25
CA ILE A 156 -4.50 -2.90 16.31
C ILE A 156 -3.19 -2.94 17.09
N GLU A 157 -3.26 -2.79 18.39
CA GLU A 157 -2.09 -2.88 19.25
C GLU A 157 -1.73 -4.33 19.57
N THR A 158 -0.43 -4.65 19.52
CA THR A 158 0.04 -6.05 19.61
C THR A 158 0.56 -6.44 21.00
N GLY A 159 0.86 -5.44 21.84
CA GLY A 159 1.36 -5.63 23.22
C GLY A 159 2.79 -6.12 23.34
N GLU A 160 3.55 -6.06 22.27
CA GLU A 160 5.01 -6.16 22.34
C GLU A 160 5.59 -4.78 22.74
N ASP A 161 6.68 -4.81 23.48
CA ASP A 161 7.50 -3.64 23.77
C ASP A 161 8.60 -3.52 22.72
N LEU A 162 8.72 -2.36 22.07
CA LEU A 162 9.71 -2.09 21.04
C LEU A 162 10.76 -1.10 21.55
N TRP A 163 12.02 -1.32 21.17
CA TRP A 163 13.11 -0.38 21.41
C TRP A 163 13.41 0.40 20.14
N ARG A 164 13.41 1.72 20.26
CA ARG A 164 13.57 2.69 19.18
C ARG A 164 14.44 3.85 19.65
N GLY A 165 15.26 4.40 18.75
CA GLY A 165 16.13 5.54 19.05
C GLY A 165 15.45 6.90 18.90
N ASP A 166 14.33 6.95 18.20
CA ASP A 166 13.58 8.16 17.80
C ASP A 166 12.29 8.39 18.62
N GLU A 167 12.03 7.54 19.63
CA GLU A 167 10.96 7.72 20.60
C GLU A 167 11.27 7.06 21.96
N PRO A 168 10.63 7.50 23.07
CA PRO A 168 10.83 6.89 24.37
C PRO A 168 10.57 5.39 24.36
N SER A 169 11.55 4.61 24.82
CA SER A 169 11.50 3.14 24.88
C SER A 169 11.29 2.64 26.32
N PRO A 170 10.61 1.49 26.52
CA PRO A 170 9.90 0.72 25.51
C PRO A 170 8.68 1.48 24.94
N THR A 171 8.55 1.49 23.62
CA THR A 171 7.36 2.02 22.94
C THR A 171 6.43 0.87 22.56
N ARG A 172 5.14 1.16 22.53
CA ARG A 172 4.09 0.18 22.23
C ARG A 172 4.12 -0.15 20.74
N SER A 173 3.79 -1.39 20.42
CA SER A 173 3.71 -1.92 19.05
C SER A 173 2.28 -1.95 18.51
N ALA A 174 2.13 -1.86 17.21
CA ALA A 174 0.87 -2.01 16.52
C ALA A 174 1.03 -2.71 15.17
N VAL A 175 -0.08 -3.23 14.66
CA VAL A 175 -0.25 -3.64 13.28
C VAL A 175 -1.37 -2.80 12.67
N MET A 176 -1.16 -2.37 11.43
CA MET A 176 -2.10 -1.54 10.69
C MET A 176 -2.51 -2.26 9.42
N VAL A 177 -3.76 -2.11 9.00
CA VAL A 177 -4.19 -2.43 7.63
C VAL A 177 -4.54 -1.15 6.89
N ARG A 178 -3.90 -0.96 5.75
CA ARG A 178 -4.10 0.15 4.82
C ARG A 178 -4.91 -0.32 3.63
N MET A 179 -5.86 0.50 3.21
CA MET A 179 -6.58 0.36 1.94
C MET A 179 -5.98 1.35 0.94
N ALA A 180 -5.57 0.85 -0.23
CA ALA A 180 -5.01 1.65 -1.32
C ALA A 180 -5.51 1.12 -2.66
N ARG A 181 -5.40 1.89 -3.74
CA ARG A 181 -5.70 1.38 -5.09
C ARG A 181 -4.76 0.24 -5.47
N THR A 182 -3.46 0.42 -5.19
CA THR A 182 -2.47 -0.65 -5.34
C THR A 182 -1.21 -0.38 -4.53
N HIS A 183 -0.55 -1.46 -4.08
CA HIS A 183 0.79 -1.44 -3.49
C HIS A 183 1.90 -1.71 -4.51
N LEU A 184 1.57 -1.84 -5.81
CA LEU A 184 2.53 -1.85 -6.91
C LEU A 184 3.13 -0.45 -7.11
N ARG A 185 4.46 -0.41 -7.29
CA ARG A 185 5.27 0.82 -7.24
C ARG A 185 6.08 1.00 -8.51
N PHE A 186 6.67 2.17 -8.71
CA PHE A 186 7.69 2.34 -9.75
C PHE A 186 8.84 1.35 -9.54
N GLY A 187 9.23 1.16 -8.28
CA GLY A 187 10.17 0.13 -7.84
C GLY A 187 9.85 -1.31 -8.28
N SER A 188 8.57 -1.64 -8.50
CA SER A 188 8.16 -2.95 -9.03
C SER A 188 8.61 -3.13 -10.48
N CYS A 189 8.50 -2.10 -11.31
CA CYS A 189 9.01 -2.08 -12.68
C CYS A 189 10.55 -2.06 -12.71
N GLU A 190 11.17 -1.21 -11.88
CA GLU A 190 12.62 -1.05 -11.81
C GLU A 190 13.35 -2.36 -11.46
N ARG A 191 12.73 -3.18 -10.59
CA ARG A 191 13.22 -4.52 -10.29
C ARG A 191 13.32 -5.39 -11.55
N LEU A 192 12.28 -5.42 -12.37
CA LEU A 192 12.23 -6.26 -13.57
C LEU A 192 13.23 -5.78 -14.63
N LEU A 193 13.40 -4.47 -14.74
CA LEU A 193 14.45 -3.87 -15.57
C LEU A 193 15.85 -4.32 -15.14
N TYR A 194 16.15 -4.28 -13.84
CA TYR A 194 17.43 -4.72 -13.30
C TYR A 194 17.70 -6.21 -13.53
N LEU A 195 16.67 -7.04 -13.37
CA LEU A 195 16.74 -8.48 -13.64
C LEU A 195 16.79 -8.82 -15.14
N ARG A 196 16.67 -7.81 -16.02
CA ARG A 196 16.57 -7.98 -17.48
C ARG A 196 15.44 -8.94 -17.87
N ASP A 197 14.29 -8.79 -17.22
CA ASP A 197 13.09 -9.58 -17.46
C ASP A 197 12.02 -8.77 -18.23
N PRO A 198 12.15 -8.66 -19.58
CA PRO A 198 11.20 -7.90 -20.38
C PRO A 198 9.80 -8.54 -20.41
N GLN A 199 9.72 -9.86 -20.31
CA GLN A 199 8.43 -10.57 -20.31
C GLN A 199 7.68 -10.34 -19.00
N GLY A 200 8.39 -10.35 -17.86
CA GLY A 200 7.83 -9.96 -16.59
C GLY A 200 7.37 -8.50 -16.60
N LEU A 201 8.22 -7.58 -17.08
CA LEU A 201 7.83 -6.17 -17.15
C LEU A 201 6.56 -5.95 -18.01
N GLU A 202 6.48 -6.58 -19.18
CA GLU A 202 5.29 -6.50 -20.02
C GLU A 202 4.05 -7.05 -19.30
N ARG A 203 4.16 -8.20 -18.62
CA ARG A 203 3.06 -8.81 -17.87
C ARG A 203 2.57 -7.89 -16.75
N LEU A 204 3.49 -7.29 -15.99
CA LEU A 204 3.16 -6.32 -14.94
C LEU A 204 2.42 -5.11 -15.53
N LEU A 205 2.94 -4.51 -16.60
CA LEU A 205 2.35 -3.31 -17.19
C LEU A 205 0.97 -3.60 -17.81
N ARG A 206 0.80 -4.72 -18.50
CA ARG A 206 -0.51 -5.16 -19.02
C ARG A 206 -1.53 -5.30 -17.89
N HIS A 207 -1.14 -5.92 -16.77
CA HIS A 207 -1.99 -6.02 -15.58
C HIS A 207 -2.35 -4.65 -15.01
N VAL A 208 -1.34 -3.77 -14.85
CA VAL A 208 -1.56 -2.42 -14.30
C VAL A 208 -2.55 -1.64 -15.17
N VAL A 209 -2.39 -1.67 -16.49
CA VAL A 209 -3.31 -0.99 -17.41
C VAL A 209 -4.71 -1.58 -17.34
N ALA A 210 -4.84 -2.91 -17.41
CA ALA A 210 -6.13 -3.57 -17.37
C ALA A 210 -6.93 -3.30 -16.08
N VAL A 211 -6.24 -3.20 -14.93
CA VAL A 211 -6.88 -3.09 -13.63
C VAL A 211 -7.06 -1.64 -13.17
N TYR A 212 -6.04 -0.79 -13.33
CA TYR A 212 -5.99 0.56 -12.74
C TYR A 212 -6.16 1.69 -13.76
N TYR A 213 -6.18 1.37 -15.06
CA TYR A 213 -6.38 2.29 -16.17
C TYR A 213 -7.37 1.73 -17.21
N PRO A 214 -8.57 1.30 -16.79
CA PRO A 214 -9.52 0.63 -17.68
C PRO A 214 -9.93 1.50 -18.88
N ASP A 215 -9.97 2.82 -18.73
CA ASP A 215 -10.27 3.75 -19.82
C ASP A 215 -9.16 3.76 -20.88
N VAL A 216 -7.89 3.69 -20.46
CA VAL A 216 -6.75 3.53 -21.37
C VAL A 216 -6.80 2.17 -22.05
N ALA A 217 -7.10 1.10 -21.30
CA ALA A 217 -7.22 -0.24 -21.86
C ALA A 217 -8.31 -0.32 -22.94
N ALA A 218 -9.44 0.36 -22.73
CA ALA A 218 -10.56 0.41 -23.67
C ALA A 218 -10.27 1.28 -24.90
N ALA A 219 -9.65 2.45 -24.71
CA ALA A 219 -9.33 3.38 -25.80
C ALA A 219 -8.16 2.91 -26.68
N HIS A 220 -7.22 2.16 -26.09
CA HIS A 220 -6.03 1.65 -26.75
C HIS A 220 -5.91 0.14 -26.54
N PRO A 221 -6.76 -0.70 -27.19
CA PRO A 221 -6.69 -2.15 -27.04
C PRO A 221 -5.36 -2.69 -27.57
N ALA A 222 -4.75 -3.62 -26.85
CA ALA A 222 -3.46 -4.23 -27.20
C ALA A 222 -3.54 -5.76 -27.21
N PRO A 223 -4.02 -6.37 -28.30
CA PRO A 223 -4.08 -7.83 -28.44
C PRO A 223 -2.72 -8.51 -28.23
N ASP A 224 -2.75 -9.78 -27.82
CA ASP A 224 -1.54 -10.57 -27.66
C ASP A 224 -0.80 -10.71 -29.02
N GLY A 225 0.50 -10.47 -29.00
CA GLY A 225 1.35 -10.52 -30.19
C GLY A 225 1.39 -9.24 -31.03
N ASP A 226 0.51 -8.27 -30.81
CA ASP A 226 0.55 -6.97 -31.49
C ASP A 226 1.46 -5.99 -30.73
N ARG A 227 2.72 -5.92 -31.16
CA ARG A 227 3.73 -5.11 -30.49
C ARG A 227 3.47 -3.61 -30.61
N LEU A 228 2.96 -3.16 -31.76
CA LEU A 228 2.72 -1.73 -32.02
C LEU A 228 1.50 -1.25 -31.22
N ALA A 229 0.43 -2.05 -31.17
CA ALA A 229 -0.73 -1.74 -30.34
C ALA A 229 -0.37 -1.68 -28.85
N LEU A 230 0.45 -2.63 -28.37
CA LEU A 230 0.98 -2.59 -27.01
C LEU A 230 1.79 -1.32 -26.74
N GLU A 231 2.70 -0.94 -27.64
CA GLU A 231 3.50 0.28 -27.48
C GLU A 231 2.61 1.51 -27.35
N HIS A 232 1.61 1.66 -28.21
CA HIS A 232 0.64 2.77 -28.12
C HIS A 232 -0.14 2.77 -26.80
N GLN A 233 -0.61 1.60 -26.35
CA GLN A 233 -1.31 1.48 -25.06
C GLN A 233 -0.41 1.88 -23.88
N LEU A 234 0.84 1.42 -23.88
CA LEU A 234 1.80 1.72 -22.81
C LEU A 234 2.21 3.20 -22.81
N LEU A 235 2.32 3.84 -23.98
CA LEU A 235 2.55 5.27 -24.09
C LEU A 235 1.36 6.08 -23.53
N ALA A 236 0.13 5.68 -23.87
CA ALA A 236 -1.08 6.32 -23.34
C ALA A 236 -1.18 6.15 -21.80
N PHE A 237 -0.91 4.95 -21.30
CA PHE A 237 -0.81 4.68 -19.86
C PHE A 237 0.24 5.56 -19.18
N TYR A 238 1.44 5.66 -19.77
CA TYR A 238 2.51 6.46 -19.19
C TYR A 238 2.14 7.95 -19.14
N GLY A 239 1.49 8.47 -20.19
CA GLY A 239 0.94 9.83 -20.21
C GLY A 239 -0.04 10.08 -19.06
N GLU A 240 -1.03 9.19 -18.89
CA GLU A 240 -2.02 9.28 -17.81
C GLU A 240 -1.36 9.13 -16.42
N LEU A 241 -0.36 8.26 -16.25
CA LEU A 241 0.40 8.15 -15.01
C LEU A 241 1.13 9.46 -14.67
N VAL A 242 1.76 10.09 -15.66
CA VAL A 242 2.42 11.40 -15.49
C VAL A 242 1.41 12.46 -15.05
N GLU A 243 0.22 12.50 -15.66
CA GLU A 243 -0.84 13.43 -15.27
C GLU A 243 -1.32 13.19 -13.83
N ARG A 244 -1.52 11.93 -13.44
CA ARG A 244 -1.92 11.58 -12.06
C ARG A 244 -0.86 11.99 -11.04
N VAL A 245 0.42 11.75 -11.31
CA VAL A 245 1.52 12.12 -10.42
C VAL A 245 1.69 13.64 -10.35
N ALA A 246 1.55 14.36 -11.45
CA ALA A 246 1.59 15.82 -11.47
C ALA A 246 0.44 16.43 -10.66
N ARG A 247 -0.78 15.86 -10.80
CA ARG A 247 -1.93 16.24 -9.99
C ARG A 247 -1.68 15.95 -8.51
N LEU A 248 -1.15 14.77 -8.18
CA LEU A 248 -0.84 14.42 -6.80
C LEU A 248 0.18 15.39 -6.17
N ALA A 249 1.21 15.78 -6.92
CA ALA A 249 2.16 16.79 -6.46
C ALA A 249 1.46 18.14 -6.18
N ALA A 250 0.56 18.57 -7.05
CA ALA A 250 -0.23 19.79 -6.83
C ALA A 250 -1.17 19.67 -5.62
N GLU A 251 -1.78 18.51 -5.40
CA GLU A 251 -2.62 18.22 -4.23
C GLU A 251 -1.81 18.30 -2.93
N TRP A 252 -0.59 17.73 -2.89
CA TRP A 252 0.31 17.86 -1.74
C TRP A 252 0.69 19.31 -1.47
N MET A 253 1.04 20.07 -2.51
CA MET A 253 1.37 21.50 -2.36
C MET A 253 0.18 22.28 -1.81
N ALA A 254 -1.03 22.05 -2.34
CA ALA A 254 -2.25 22.72 -1.89
C ALA A 254 -2.62 22.34 -0.44
N ALA A 255 -2.36 21.10 -0.05
CA ALA A 255 -2.56 20.62 1.32
C ALA A 255 -1.48 21.08 2.31
N GLY A 256 -0.41 21.75 1.84
CA GLY A 256 0.74 22.10 2.67
C GLY A 256 1.46 20.87 3.21
N PHE A 257 1.46 19.77 2.45
CA PHE A 257 1.99 18.47 2.87
C PHE A 257 3.37 18.20 2.27
N VAL A 258 4.31 17.80 3.11
CA VAL A 258 5.64 17.34 2.72
C VAL A 258 5.78 15.86 3.06
N HIS A 259 5.86 15.01 2.02
CA HIS A 259 5.95 13.56 2.19
C HIS A 259 7.26 13.11 2.85
N GLY A 260 8.36 13.82 2.59
CA GLY A 260 9.69 13.57 3.15
C GLY A 260 10.52 12.48 2.44
N VAL A 261 9.89 11.48 1.79
CA VAL A 261 10.62 10.35 1.17
C VAL A 261 9.99 9.94 -0.17
N LEU A 262 10.25 10.72 -1.21
CA LEU A 262 9.81 10.45 -2.58
C LEU A 262 10.80 9.56 -3.35
N ASN A 263 11.19 8.45 -2.74
CA ASN A 263 11.93 7.40 -3.42
C ASN A 263 11.00 6.65 -4.40
N THR A 264 11.54 6.03 -5.44
CA THR A 264 10.71 5.35 -6.45
C THR A 264 9.97 4.12 -5.90
N ASP A 265 10.42 3.54 -4.78
CA ASP A 265 9.68 2.52 -4.03
C ASP A 265 8.47 3.06 -3.26
N ASN A 266 8.34 4.38 -3.09
CA ASN A 266 7.18 5.03 -2.47
C ASN A 266 6.24 5.70 -3.49
N MET A 267 6.50 5.53 -4.78
CA MET A 267 5.64 6.06 -5.85
C MET A 267 4.72 4.98 -6.39
N SER A 268 3.40 5.16 -6.21
CA SER A 268 2.40 4.19 -6.65
C SER A 268 2.22 4.21 -8.17
N LEU A 269 2.08 3.03 -8.80
CA LEU A 269 1.70 2.92 -10.21
C LEU A 269 0.26 3.36 -10.49
N ALA A 270 -0.55 3.69 -9.47
CA ALA A 270 -1.88 4.27 -9.62
C ALA A 270 -1.92 5.80 -9.43
N GLY A 271 -0.78 6.45 -9.13
CA GLY A 271 -0.72 7.89 -8.86
C GLY A 271 -1.40 8.30 -7.55
N GLU A 272 -1.30 7.45 -6.52
CA GLU A 272 -1.88 7.67 -5.19
C GLU A 272 -0.77 7.83 -4.14
N SER A 273 -0.98 8.72 -3.16
CA SER A 273 -0.09 8.93 -2.02
C SER A 273 -0.16 7.77 -1.01
N PHE A 274 0.98 7.25 -0.57
CA PHE A 274 1.05 6.19 0.44
C PHE A 274 2.42 6.11 1.15
N ASP A 275 2.46 5.37 2.26
CA ASP A 275 3.65 5.13 3.13
C ASP A 275 4.16 6.36 3.88
N TYR A 276 3.40 6.73 4.90
CA TYR A 276 3.62 7.93 5.71
C TYR A 276 4.65 7.68 6.82
N GLY A 277 5.92 7.96 6.52
CA GLY A 277 7.02 7.92 7.47
C GLY A 277 7.33 9.30 8.08
N PRO A 278 8.46 9.94 7.70
CA PRO A 278 8.84 11.26 8.19
C PRO A 278 8.15 12.38 7.40
N PHE A 279 6.83 12.36 7.35
CA PHE A 279 6.04 13.43 6.73
C PHE A 279 5.84 14.60 7.71
N ALA A 280 5.48 15.76 7.16
CA ALA A 280 5.01 16.92 7.92
C ALA A 280 3.92 17.68 7.16
N PHE A 281 3.07 18.38 7.92
CA PHE A 281 2.24 19.46 7.40
C PHE A 281 2.89 20.78 7.79
N LEU A 282 2.87 21.75 6.88
CA LEU A 282 3.43 23.07 7.10
C LEU A 282 2.49 23.92 7.95
N ASP A 283 2.98 24.42 9.08
CA ASP A 283 2.25 25.42 9.89
C ASP A 283 2.15 26.77 9.17
N ARG A 284 3.19 27.11 8.39
CA ARG A 284 3.27 28.29 7.54
C ARG A 284 3.96 27.91 6.23
N TRP A 285 3.58 28.57 5.14
CA TRP A 285 4.21 28.34 3.84
C TRP A 285 5.72 28.57 3.92
N ASP A 286 6.48 27.51 3.66
CA ASP A 286 7.92 27.52 3.50
C ASP A 286 8.29 26.58 2.35
N PRO A 287 8.68 27.12 1.18
CA PRO A 287 9.01 26.32 0.01
C PRO A 287 10.32 25.52 0.17
N SER A 288 11.12 25.80 1.21
CA SER A 288 12.40 25.16 1.48
C SER A 288 12.36 24.12 2.60
N PHE A 289 11.20 23.93 3.22
CA PHE A 289 11.04 23.03 4.36
C PHE A 289 11.33 21.56 3.99
N THR A 290 12.07 20.88 4.86
CA THR A 290 12.38 19.44 4.78
C THR A 290 11.86 18.72 6.03
N ALA A 291 11.03 17.68 5.84
CA ALA A 291 10.34 17.00 6.93
C ALA A 291 11.23 16.07 7.80
N ALA A 292 12.43 15.73 7.31
CA ALA A 292 13.54 15.09 8.03
C ALA A 292 14.82 15.19 7.21
#